data_AF-A0AA90NUK8-F1
#
_entry.id   AF-A0AA90NUK8-F1
#
_cell.length_a   1.000
_cell.length_b   1.000
_cell.length_c   1.000
_cell.angle_alpha   90.00
_cell.angle_beta   90.00
_cell.angle_gamma   90.00
#
_symmetry.space_group_name_H-M   'P 1'
#
loop_
_entity.id
_entity.type
_entity.pdbx_description
1 polymer ?
#
loop_
_entity_poly.entity_id
_entity_poly.type
_entity_poly.pdbx_seq_one_letter_code
_entity_poly.pdbx_strand_id
1 'polypeptide(L)'
;MLVRGLAELRKDRKGFGGIFIKTISSLGIKSEKEVSKLFIKAGIITIIGLIALQVSMAWIGATSVDAIGLKENGGEVLAGSAIALFGEFGIYIIGKVIFLTGITTNVACLAAVSEYFERIIPSLSYKKWLMVFSIIGLTITNFGLNIILTLASPILLLLYPLAIALIALIFANNLFKGYQSVYVSTVVGVGLVALLDSLKEAHILTHAINNTFGFIPLFEHGVGWITTGLVGFLIGLIVAKTKKEPSEFIDIAGQAIDKIS
;
A
#
# COMPACT_ATOMS: atom_id res chain seq x y z
N MET A 1 5.87 -13.61 21.93
CA MET A 1 6.04 -12.18 22.25
C MET A 1 5.25 -11.28 21.29
N LEU A 2 5.30 -11.54 19.97
CA LEU A 2 4.44 -10.90 18.95
C LEU A 2 2.93 -11.04 19.20
N VAL A 3 2.46 -12.22 19.62
CA VAL A 3 1.02 -12.50 19.87
C VAL A 3 0.48 -11.79 21.12
N ARG A 4 1.30 -11.63 22.17
CA ARG A 4 0.91 -10.86 23.38
C ARG A 4 0.84 -9.36 23.11
N GLY A 5 1.72 -8.82 22.25
CA GLY A 5 1.64 -7.43 21.79
C GLY A 5 0.38 -7.15 20.95
N LEU A 6 -0.10 -8.14 20.19
CA LEU A 6 -1.36 -8.04 19.44
C LEU A 6 -2.61 -8.04 20.34
N ALA A 7 -2.56 -8.73 21.49
CA ALA A 7 -3.65 -8.73 22.47
C ALA A 7 -3.75 -7.39 23.23
N GLU A 8 -2.63 -6.73 23.52
CA GLU A 8 -2.62 -5.37 24.07
C GLU A 8 -3.08 -4.31 23.05
N LEU A 9 -2.78 -4.51 21.76
CA LEU A 9 -3.31 -3.69 20.66
C LEU A 9 -4.83 -3.83 20.46
N ARG A 10 -5.47 -4.91 20.98
CA ARG A 10 -6.94 -5.07 20.95
C ARG A 10 -7.65 -4.19 21.98
N LYS A 11 -7.05 -3.96 23.15
CA LYS A 11 -7.63 -3.12 24.21
C LYS A 11 -7.68 -1.65 23.78
N ASP A 12 -6.76 -1.28 22.89
CA ASP A 12 -6.67 0.02 22.27
C ASP A 12 -7.05 -0.05 20.77
N ARG A 13 -8.36 -0.06 20.47
CA ARG A 13 -8.91 0.41 19.18
C ARG A 13 -8.64 1.93 19.02
N LYS A 14 -7.39 2.36 19.15
CA LYS A 14 -6.91 3.73 19.04
C LYS A 14 -6.61 4.13 17.59
N GLY A 15 -6.78 3.16 16.67
CA GLY A 15 -6.44 3.16 15.24
C GLY A 15 -7.37 3.96 14.38
N PHE A 16 -6.85 4.57 13.32
CA PHE A 16 -7.64 5.06 12.19
C PHE A 16 -8.73 4.06 11.78
N GLY A 17 -8.38 2.77 11.57
CA GLY A 17 -9.37 1.71 11.28
C GLY A 17 -10.37 1.43 12.41
N GLY A 18 -9.97 1.60 13.67
CA GLY A 18 -10.85 1.49 14.83
C GLY A 18 -11.86 2.63 14.93
N ILE A 19 -11.51 3.83 14.46
CA ILE A 19 -12.41 5.00 14.37
C ILE A 19 -13.50 4.72 13.34
N PHE A 20 -13.17 4.23 12.15
CA PHE A 20 -14.19 3.87 11.14
C PHE A 20 -15.18 2.83 11.65
N ILE A 21 -14.71 1.78 12.32
CA ILE A 21 -15.59 0.77 12.90
C ILE A 21 -16.52 1.41 13.95
N LYS A 22 -16.01 2.28 14.82
CA LYS A 22 -16.81 3.00 15.82
C LYS A 22 -17.84 3.94 15.17
N THR A 23 -17.47 4.65 14.10
CA THR A 23 -18.38 5.53 13.36
C THR A 23 -19.51 4.73 12.72
N ILE A 24 -19.23 3.59 12.07
CA ILE A 24 -20.31 2.76 11.51
C ILE A 24 -21.18 2.16 12.61
N SER A 25 -20.59 1.70 13.73
CA SER A 25 -21.36 1.21 14.88
C SER A 25 -22.22 2.31 15.54
N SER A 26 -21.84 3.59 15.42
CA SER A 26 -22.62 4.72 15.92
C SER A 26 -23.90 5.00 15.13
N LEU A 27 -24.02 4.45 13.91
CA LEU A 27 -25.24 4.53 13.08
C LEU A 27 -26.34 3.53 13.51
N GLY A 28 -26.20 2.90 14.68
CA GLY A 28 -27.17 1.93 15.23
C GLY A 28 -26.96 0.49 14.76
N ILE A 29 -25.99 0.23 13.89
CA ILE A 29 -25.64 -1.11 13.38
C ILE A 29 -24.73 -1.82 14.39
N LYS A 30 -25.30 -2.75 15.15
CA LYS A 30 -24.58 -3.48 16.22
C LYS A 30 -24.01 -4.84 15.79
N SER A 31 -24.39 -5.36 14.63
CA SER A 31 -23.94 -6.66 14.13
C SER A 31 -22.63 -6.55 13.35
N GLU A 32 -21.58 -7.24 13.79
CA GLU A 32 -20.27 -7.27 13.12
C GLU A 32 -20.37 -7.72 11.65
N LYS A 33 -21.31 -8.63 11.34
CA LYS A 33 -21.57 -9.09 9.96
C LYS A 33 -22.20 -8.01 9.09
N GLU A 34 -23.05 -7.16 9.66
CA GLU A 34 -23.68 -6.05 8.92
C GLU A 34 -22.69 -4.93 8.67
N VAL A 35 -21.88 -4.57 9.66
CA VAL A 35 -20.77 -3.63 9.51
C VAL A 35 -19.83 -4.10 8.40
N SER A 36 -19.43 -5.37 8.41
CA SER A 36 -18.54 -5.95 7.40
C SER A 36 -19.17 -5.94 5.99
N LYS A 37 -20.45 -6.31 5.85
CA LYS A 37 -21.16 -6.26 4.56
C LYS A 37 -21.25 -4.84 4.01
N LEU A 38 -21.52 -3.86 4.87
CA LEU A 38 -21.59 -2.45 4.47
C LEU A 38 -20.22 -1.97 3.99
N PHE A 39 -19.14 -2.28 4.71
CA PHE A 39 -17.78 -1.97 4.29
C PHE A 39 -17.42 -2.59 2.94
N ILE A 40 -17.76 -3.87 2.71
CA ILE A 40 -17.49 -4.54 1.44
C ILE A 40 -18.25 -3.85 0.29
N LYS A 41 -19.54 -3.54 0.48
CA LYS A 41 -20.33 -2.84 -0.54
C LYS A 41 -19.77 -1.46 -0.85
N ALA A 42 -19.43 -0.68 0.18
CA ALA A 42 -18.80 0.63 0.01
C ALA A 42 -17.44 0.51 -0.70
N GLY A 43 -16.63 -0.48 -0.34
CA GLY A 43 -15.34 -0.78 -0.97
C GLY A 43 -15.47 -1.10 -2.46
N ILE A 44 -16.45 -1.91 -2.86
CA ILE A 44 -16.70 -2.25 -4.27
C ILE A 44 -17.05 -0.99 -5.08
N ILE A 45 -17.93 -0.13 -4.57
CA ILE A 45 -18.29 1.14 -5.23
C ILE A 45 -17.05 2.01 -5.42
N THR A 46 -16.22 2.14 -4.37
CA THR A 46 -14.96 2.90 -4.43
C THR A 46 -13.98 2.33 -5.45
N ILE A 47 -13.81 0.99 -5.50
CA ILE A 47 -12.91 0.33 -6.45
C ILE A 47 -13.34 0.61 -7.89
N ILE A 48 -14.63 0.49 -8.20
CA ILE A 48 -15.16 0.76 -9.54
C ILE A 48 -14.89 2.23 -9.94
N GLY A 49 -15.16 3.17 -9.02
CA GLY A 49 -14.89 4.59 -9.25
C GLY A 49 -13.40 4.87 -9.50
N LEU A 50 -12.51 4.26 -8.70
CA LEU A 50 -11.06 4.41 -8.86
C LEU A 50 -10.56 3.82 -10.18
N ILE A 51 -11.05 2.65 -10.58
CA ILE A 51 -10.68 2.06 -11.88
C ILE A 51 -11.08 2.98 -13.02
N ALA A 52 -12.32 3.49 -13.01
CA ALA A 52 -12.80 4.42 -14.03
C ALA A 52 -11.92 5.69 -14.11
N LEU A 53 -11.55 6.26 -12.95
CA LEU A 53 -10.67 7.44 -12.88
C LEU A 53 -9.26 7.12 -13.38
N GLN A 54 -8.66 6.02 -12.95
CA GLN A 54 -7.30 5.65 -13.36
C GLN A 54 -7.22 5.35 -14.85
N VAL A 55 -8.22 4.67 -15.43
CA VAL A 55 -8.28 4.44 -16.88
C VAL A 55 -8.42 5.75 -17.64
N SER A 56 -9.27 6.66 -17.15
CA SER A 56 -9.44 7.99 -17.77
C SER A 56 -8.15 8.81 -17.72
N MET A 57 -7.44 8.79 -16.58
CA MET A 57 -6.15 9.47 -16.45
C MET A 57 -5.07 8.84 -17.33
N ALA A 58 -5.02 7.51 -17.42
CA ALA A 58 -4.09 6.82 -18.31
C ALA A 58 -4.36 7.16 -19.78
N TRP A 59 -5.64 7.25 -20.17
CA TRP A 59 -6.04 7.66 -21.50
C TRP A 59 -5.60 9.10 -21.81
N ILE A 60 -5.87 10.05 -20.90
CA ILE A 60 -5.40 11.43 -21.04
C ILE A 60 -3.88 11.46 -21.14
N GLY A 61 -3.16 10.71 -20.30
CA GLY A 61 -1.70 10.64 -20.36
C GLY A 61 -1.21 10.16 -21.73
N ALA A 62 -1.80 9.09 -22.26
CA ALA A 62 -1.43 8.54 -23.56
C ALA A 62 -1.72 9.49 -24.73
N THR A 63 -2.89 10.14 -24.75
CA THR A 63 -3.29 11.03 -25.85
C THR A 63 -2.72 12.44 -25.72
N SER A 64 -2.28 12.84 -24.53
CA SER A 64 -1.69 14.17 -24.30
C SER A 64 -0.42 14.40 -25.12
N VAL A 65 0.33 13.34 -25.45
CA VAL A 65 1.59 13.44 -26.20
C VAL A 65 1.38 14.13 -27.55
N ASP A 66 0.27 13.86 -28.23
CA ASP A 66 -0.05 14.46 -29.53
C ASP A 66 -0.34 15.96 -29.42
N ALA A 67 -0.88 16.41 -28.29
CA ALA A 67 -1.35 17.78 -28.09
C ALA A 67 -0.33 18.69 -27.38
N ILE A 68 0.40 18.17 -26.39
CA ILE A 68 1.30 18.95 -25.52
C ILE A 68 2.76 18.46 -25.54
N GLY A 69 3.05 17.41 -26.31
CA GLY A 69 4.34 16.74 -26.34
C GLY A 69 4.60 15.89 -25.09
N LEU A 70 5.72 15.16 -25.11
CA LEU A 70 6.19 14.43 -23.92
C LEU A 70 6.59 15.41 -22.81
N LYS A 71 6.09 15.16 -21.59
CA LYS A 71 6.41 15.94 -20.39
C LYS A 71 7.19 15.09 -19.39
N GLU A 72 7.90 15.75 -18.49
CA GLU A 72 8.80 15.09 -17.53
C GLU A 72 8.04 14.36 -16.41
N ASN A 73 6.87 14.87 -16.02
CA ASN A 73 6.09 14.31 -14.92
C ASN A 73 4.58 14.45 -15.13
N GLY A 74 3.81 13.69 -14.35
CA GLY A 74 2.35 13.69 -14.41
C GLY A 74 1.69 15.03 -14.05
N GLY A 75 2.36 15.89 -13.28
CA GLY A 75 1.85 17.22 -12.95
C GLY A 75 1.78 18.12 -14.18
N GLU A 76 2.84 18.13 -14.98
CA GLU A 76 2.89 18.84 -16.26
C GLU A 76 1.93 18.26 -17.29
N VAL A 77 1.80 16.93 -17.35
CA VAL A 77 0.82 16.27 -18.23
C VAL A 77 -0.59 16.73 -17.88
N LEU A 78 -0.96 16.75 -16.60
CA LEU A 78 -2.29 17.15 -16.15
C LEU A 78 -2.53 18.65 -16.38
N ALA A 79 -1.57 19.51 -16.04
CA ALA A 79 -1.70 20.95 -16.25
C ALA A 79 -1.81 21.29 -17.75
N GLY A 80 -0.93 20.71 -18.58
CA GLY A 80 -0.97 20.90 -20.03
C GLY A 80 -2.25 20.37 -20.66
N SER A 81 -2.72 19.20 -20.22
CA SER A 81 -3.98 18.63 -20.71
C SER A 81 -5.19 19.49 -20.31
N ALA A 82 -5.17 20.08 -19.11
CA ALA A 82 -6.23 20.98 -18.67
C ALA A 82 -6.29 22.26 -19.52
N ILE A 83 -5.13 22.84 -19.89
CA ILE A 83 -5.07 23.97 -20.82
C ILE A 83 -5.59 23.56 -22.20
N ALA A 84 -5.15 22.41 -22.72
CA ALA A 84 -5.54 21.96 -24.04
C ALA A 84 -7.06 21.71 -24.17
N LEU A 85 -7.70 21.23 -23.09
CA LEU A 85 -9.13 20.88 -23.10
C LEU A 85 -10.05 22.05 -22.73
N PHE A 86 -9.65 22.90 -21.77
CA PHE A 86 -10.52 23.92 -21.18
C PHE A 86 -9.95 25.35 -21.26
N GLY A 87 -8.78 25.52 -21.89
CA GLY A 87 -8.04 26.78 -21.93
C GLY A 87 -7.48 27.18 -20.56
N GLU A 88 -7.11 28.46 -20.42
CA GLU A 88 -6.58 29.05 -19.19
C GLU A 88 -7.49 28.82 -17.96
N PHE A 89 -8.81 28.76 -18.16
CA PHE A 89 -9.75 28.50 -17.07
C PHE A 89 -9.61 27.07 -16.50
N GLY A 90 -9.19 26.10 -17.33
CA GLY A 90 -8.95 24.72 -16.95
C GLY A 90 -7.92 24.57 -15.85
N ILE A 91 -6.85 25.37 -15.89
CA ILE A 91 -5.79 25.37 -14.87
C ILE A 91 -6.35 25.70 -13.49
N TYR A 92 -7.25 26.68 -13.38
CA TYR A 92 -7.82 27.07 -12.10
C TYR A 92 -8.72 25.98 -11.51
N ILE A 93 -9.47 25.27 -12.37
CA ILE A 93 -10.30 24.15 -11.93
C ILE A 93 -9.42 23.00 -11.45
N ILE A 94 -8.48 22.55 -12.27
CA ILE A 94 -7.65 21.39 -11.94
C ILE A 94 -6.76 21.67 -10.72
N GLY A 95 -6.24 22.90 -10.60
CA GLY A 95 -5.47 23.33 -9.44
C GLY A 95 -6.28 23.25 -8.15
N LYS A 96 -7.54 23.71 -8.15
CA LYS A 96 -8.44 23.59 -6.99
C LYS A 96 -8.73 22.13 -6.64
N VAL A 97 -8.99 21.29 -7.63
CA VAL A 97 -9.27 19.86 -7.42
C VAL A 97 -8.06 19.16 -6.82
N ILE A 98 -6.88 19.32 -7.41
CA ILE A 98 -5.63 18.72 -6.91
C ILE A 98 -5.31 19.22 -5.50
N PHE A 99 -5.52 20.51 -5.22
CA PHE A 99 -5.33 21.07 -3.89
C PHE A 99 -6.26 20.44 -2.84
N LEU A 100 -7.56 20.37 -3.12
CA LEU A 100 -8.55 19.79 -2.21
C LEU A 100 -8.30 18.29 -1.97
N THR A 101 -8.07 17.53 -3.04
CA THR A 101 -7.77 16.10 -2.94
C THR A 101 -6.41 15.85 -2.27
N GLY A 102 -5.42 16.70 -2.53
CA GLY A 102 -4.10 16.62 -1.90
C GLY A 102 -4.16 16.83 -0.39
N ILE A 103 -4.96 17.81 0.08
CA ILE A 103 -5.13 18.08 1.52
C ILE A 103 -5.72 16.86 2.24
N THR A 104 -6.80 16.27 1.71
CA THR A 104 -7.46 15.15 2.40
C THR A 104 -6.55 13.92 2.49
N THR A 105 -5.80 13.60 1.41
CA THR A 105 -4.85 12.49 1.40
C THR A 105 -3.68 12.75 2.35
N ASN A 106 -3.12 13.96 2.34
CA ASN A 106 -2.01 14.30 3.22
C ASN A 106 -2.41 14.22 4.70
N VAL A 107 -3.60 14.72 5.05
CA VAL A 107 -4.13 14.62 6.43
C VAL A 107 -4.33 13.17 6.85
N ALA A 108 -4.88 12.32 5.98
CA ALA A 108 -5.08 10.89 6.27
C ALA A 108 -3.75 10.15 6.48
N CYS A 109 -2.76 10.37 5.62
CA CYS A 109 -1.43 9.76 5.74
C CYS A 109 -0.69 10.24 6.99
N LEU A 110 -0.65 11.56 7.23
CA LEU A 110 0.02 12.13 8.40
C LEU A 110 -0.62 11.64 9.71
N ALA A 111 -1.95 11.54 9.77
CA ALA A 111 -2.64 10.98 10.92
C ALA A 111 -2.26 9.52 11.15
N ALA A 112 -2.32 8.68 10.11
CA ALA A 112 -2.01 7.26 10.22
C ALA A 112 -0.55 7.00 10.64
N VAL A 113 0.42 7.71 10.05
CA VAL A 113 1.85 7.57 10.38
C VAL A 113 2.14 8.09 11.79
N SER A 114 1.58 9.24 12.18
CA SER A 114 1.78 9.79 13.53
C SER A 114 1.22 8.88 14.61
N GLU A 115 0.05 8.28 14.36
CA GLU A 115 -0.56 7.33 15.28
C GLU A 115 0.23 6.01 15.36
N TYR A 116 0.77 5.54 14.23
CA TYR A 116 1.64 4.37 14.21
C TYR A 116 2.91 4.58 15.02
N PHE A 117 3.58 5.73 14.86
CA PHE A 117 4.81 6.04 15.58
C PHE A 117 4.57 6.36 17.06
N GLU A 118 3.44 6.94 17.44
CA GLU A 118 3.06 7.10 18.85
C GLU A 118 2.90 5.74 19.54
N ARG A 119 2.37 4.73 18.85
CA ARG A 119 2.25 3.37 19.42
C ARG A 119 3.59 2.67 19.61
N ILE A 120 4.54 2.87 18.69
CA ILE A 120 5.86 2.26 18.77
C ILE A 120 6.76 3.00 19.76
N ILE A 121 6.69 4.33 19.76
CA ILE A 121 7.52 5.21 20.59
C ILE A 121 6.57 6.11 21.41
N PRO A 122 6.01 5.59 22.52
CA PRO A 122 5.00 6.30 23.32
C PRO A 122 5.57 7.48 24.14
N SER A 123 6.88 7.71 24.10
CA SER A 123 7.51 8.87 24.74
C SER A 123 7.17 10.20 24.06
N LEU A 124 6.75 10.17 22.79
CA LEU A 124 6.33 11.33 22.01
C LEU A 124 4.83 11.21 21.70
N SER A 125 4.09 12.29 21.98
CA SER A 125 2.65 12.33 21.70
C SER A 125 2.35 12.42 20.21
N TYR A 126 1.16 11.98 19.80
CA TYR A 126 0.61 12.13 18.44
C TYR A 126 0.90 13.51 17.83
N LYS A 127 0.65 14.59 18.58
CA LYS A 127 0.85 15.97 18.11
C LYS A 127 2.30 16.28 17.78
N LYS A 128 3.26 15.74 18.54
CA LYS A 128 4.69 15.93 18.28
C LYS A 128 5.10 15.17 17.02
N TRP A 129 4.68 13.91 16.87
CA TRP A 129 4.92 13.13 15.66
C TRP A 129 4.32 13.80 14.42
N LEU A 130 3.09 14.30 14.52
CA LEU A 130 2.42 15.03 13.45
C LEU A 130 3.24 16.27 13.00
N MET A 131 3.76 17.04 13.96
CA MET A 131 4.59 18.21 13.66
C MET A 131 5.91 17.82 12.99
N VAL A 132 6.58 16.77 13.48
CA VAL A 132 7.84 16.26 12.91
C VAL A 132 7.64 15.85 11.44
N PHE A 133 6.66 14.98 11.16
CA PHE A 133 6.39 14.54 9.79
C PHE A 133 5.93 15.67 8.88
N SER A 134 5.19 16.65 9.40
CA SER A 134 4.79 17.83 8.63
C SER A 134 5.97 18.71 8.25
N ILE A 135 6.91 18.96 9.17
CA ILE A 135 8.13 19.75 8.89
C ILE A 135 9.04 19.03 7.90
N ILE A 136 9.21 17.71 8.05
CA ILE A 136 9.96 16.88 7.09
C ILE A 136 9.31 16.96 5.71
N GLY A 137 7.99 16.77 5.62
CA GLY A 137 7.24 16.86 4.37
C GLY A 137 7.37 18.24 3.72
N LEU A 138 7.28 19.33 4.50
CA LEU A 138 7.48 20.69 4.03
C LEU A 138 8.89 20.87 3.45
N THR A 139 9.90 20.35 4.14
CA THR A 139 11.30 20.41 3.69
C THR A 139 11.47 19.67 2.36
N ILE A 140 10.96 18.43 2.26
CA ILE A 140 11.07 17.60 1.05
C ILE A 140 10.30 18.23 -0.13
N THR A 141 9.16 18.86 0.10
CA THR A 141 8.32 19.46 -0.95
C THR A 141 9.05 20.59 -1.70
N ASN A 142 10.03 21.25 -1.07
CA ASN A 142 10.81 22.33 -1.70
C ASN A 142 11.81 21.84 -2.78
N PHE A 143 12.11 20.53 -2.85
CA PHE A 143 13.07 19.97 -3.81
C PHE A 143 12.52 19.79 -5.24
N GLY A 144 11.23 20.04 -5.46
CA GLY A 144 10.59 19.88 -6.77
C GLY A 144 10.15 18.44 -7.07
N LEU A 145 9.09 18.32 -7.88
CA LEU A 145 8.38 17.05 -8.09
C LEU A 145 9.28 15.96 -8.71
N ASN A 146 10.10 16.30 -9.71
CA ASN A 146 10.97 15.33 -10.40
C ASN A 146 11.97 14.65 -9.45
N ILE A 147 12.60 15.42 -8.56
CA ILE A 147 13.55 14.88 -7.57
C ILE A 147 12.82 14.00 -6.57
N ILE A 148 11.65 14.45 -6.08
CA ILE A 148 10.83 13.67 -5.15
C ILE A 148 10.42 12.33 -5.78
N LEU A 149 9.97 12.34 -7.04
CA LEU A 149 9.60 11.12 -7.76
C LEU A 149 10.79 10.19 -7.97
N THR A 150 11.95 10.72 -8.35
CA THR A 150 13.17 9.93 -8.56
C THR A 150 13.63 9.25 -7.27
N LEU A 151 13.55 9.95 -6.13
CA LEU A 151 13.89 9.39 -4.83
C LEU A 151 12.83 8.40 -4.32
N ALA A 152 11.55 8.66 -4.60
CA ALA A 152 10.44 7.83 -4.15
C ALA A 152 10.30 6.53 -4.97
N SER A 153 10.65 6.54 -6.27
CA SER A 153 10.51 5.38 -7.17
C SER A 153 11.15 4.09 -6.62
N PRO A 154 12.45 4.06 -6.24
CA PRO A 154 13.07 2.83 -5.73
C PRO A 154 12.47 2.37 -4.41
N ILE A 155 12.09 3.30 -3.52
CA ILE A 155 11.45 2.99 -2.24
C ILE A 155 10.06 2.38 -2.48
N LEU A 156 9.30 2.94 -3.42
CA LEU A 156 7.98 2.45 -3.79
C LEU A 156 8.08 1.05 -4.39
N LEU A 157 9.02 0.81 -5.31
CA LEU A 157 9.26 -0.51 -5.93
C LEU A 157 9.62 -1.60 -4.93
N LEU A 158 10.24 -1.23 -3.81
CA LEU A 158 10.52 -2.16 -2.72
C LEU A 158 9.28 -2.41 -1.84
N LEU A 159 8.55 -1.35 -1.46
CA LEU A 159 7.46 -1.44 -0.49
C LEU A 159 6.14 -1.93 -1.08
N TYR A 160 5.82 -1.59 -2.34
CA TYR A 160 4.54 -1.95 -2.96
C TYR A 160 4.33 -3.47 -3.03
N PRO A 161 5.28 -4.30 -3.46
CA PRO A 161 5.08 -5.75 -3.57
C PRO A 161 4.89 -6.37 -2.20
N LEU A 162 5.70 -5.94 -1.23
CA LEU A 162 5.66 -6.42 0.16
C LEU A 162 4.30 -6.10 0.80
N ALA A 163 3.81 -4.87 0.64
CA ALA A 163 2.52 -4.47 1.17
C ALA A 163 1.37 -5.27 0.53
N ILE A 164 1.36 -5.41 -0.80
CA ILE A 164 0.33 -6.18 -1.51
C ILE A 164 0.37 -7.65 -1.10
N ALA A 165 1.55 -8.25 -1.00
CA ALA A 165 1.71 -9.64 -0.60
C ALA A 165 1.21 -9.88 0.84
N LEU A 166 1.55 -8.99 1.77
CA LEU A 166 1.06 -9.08 3.15
C LEU A 166 -0.47 -8.93 3.23
N ILE A 167 -1.04 -7.97 2.51
CA ILE A 167 -2.51 -7.81 2.43
C ILE A 167 -3.15 -9.08 1.86
N ALA A 168 -2.63 -9.61 0.75
CA ALA A 168 -3.14 -10.82 0.12
C ALA A 168 -3.06 -12.04 1.06
N LEU A 169 -1.94 -12.20 1.80
CA LEU A 169 -1.78 -13.26 2.78
C LEU A 169 -2.76 -13.13 3.95
N ILE A 170 -3.02 -11.92 4.43
CA ILE A 170 -4.02 -11.67 5.49
C ILE A 170 -5.41 -12.12 5.03
N PHE A 171 -5.80 -11.82 3.78
CA PHE A 171 -7.07 -12.29 3.23
C PHE A 171 -7.09 -13.81 2.99
N ALA A 172 -5.97 -14.37 2.54
CA ALA A 172 -5.81 -15.80 2.31
C ALA A 172 -5.56 -16.61 3.60
N ASN A 173 -5.45 -15.94 4.76
CA ASN A 173 -5.01 -16.56 6.02
C ASN A 173 -5.83 -17.79 6.41
N ASN A 174 -7.14 -17.74 6.15
CA ASN A 174 -8.05 -18.86 6.42
C ASN A 174 -7.80 -20.09 5.55
N LEU A 175 -7.19 -19.93 4.36
CA LEU A 175 -6.90 -21.03 3.44
C LEU A 175 -5.74 -21.90 3.93
N PHE A 176 -4.79 -21.32 4.67
CA PHE A 176 -3.59 -21.98 5.17
C PHE A 176 -3.48 -21.95 6.70
N LYS A 177 -4.59 -21.67 7.40
CA LYS A 177 -4.69 -21.75 8.88
C LYS A 177 -3.64 -20.95 9.65
N GLY A 178 -3.17 -19.84 9.09
CA GLY A 178 -2.22 -18.95 9.76
C GLY A 178 -0.78 -19.46 9.91
N TYR A 179 -0.35 -20.46 9.13
CA TYR A 179 1.03 -20.94 9.20
C TYR A 179 2.08 -19.84 8.95
N GLN A 180 2.93 -19.59 9.94
CA GLN A 180 3.97 -18.56 9.89
C GLN A 180 4.98 -18.82 8.75
N SER A 181 5.24 -20.09 8.43
CA SER A 181 6.10 -20.47 7.30
C SER A 181 5.62 -19.93 5.95
N VAL A 182 4.30 -19.85 5.72
CA VAL A 182 3.71 -19.29 4.48
C VAL A 182 3.96 -17.78 4.40
N TYR A 183 3.80 -17.07 5.51
CA TYR A 183 4.10 -15.63 5.57
C TYR A 183 5.57 -15.36 5.27
N VAL A 184 6.47 -16.04 5.98
CA VAL A 184 7.92 -15.78 5.85
C VAL A 184 8.42 -16.13 4.46
N SER A 185 8.07 -17.30 3.93
CA SER A 185 8.53 -17.75 2.60
C SER A 185 8.02 -16.85 1.46
N THR A 186 6.75 -16.46 1.50
CA THR A 186 6.15 -15.55 0.51
C THR A 186 6.81 -14.17 0.58
N VAL A 187 6.94 -13.59 1.79
CA VAL A 187 7.54 -12.27 1.99
C VAL A 187 9.01 -12.25 1.59
N VAL A 188 9.77 -13.31 1.88
CA VAL A 188 11.17 -13.42 1.44
C VAL A 188 11.25 -13.52 -0.08
N GLY A 189 10.41 -14.34 -0.72
CA GLY A 189 10.39 -14.47 -2.19
C GLY A 189 10.04 -13.17 -2.90
N VAL A 190 9.02 -12.46 -2.41
CA VAL A 190 8.61 -11.14 -2.90
C VAL A 190 9.70 -10.10 -2.63
N GLY A 191 10.23 -10.06 -1.40
CA GLY A 191 11.19 -9.07 -0.95
C GLY A 191 12.53 -9.14 -1.68
N LEU A 192 13.01 -10.34 -2.03
CA LEU A 192 14.21 -10.50 -2.84
C LEU A 192 14.04 -9.87 -4.22
N VAL A 193 12.93 -10.13 -4.90
CA VAL A 193 12.68 -9.55 -6.23
C VAL A 193 12.42 -8.05 -6.15
N ALA A 194 11.62 -7.61 -5.18
CA ALA A 194 11.35 -6.19 -4.95
C ALA A 194 12.64 -5.40 -4.66
N LEU A 195 13.61 -6.00 -3.96
CA LEU A 195 14.93 -5.41 -3.74
C LEU A 195 15.73 -5.31 -5.04
N LEU A 196 15.72 -6.36 -5.86
CA LEU A 196 16.39 -6.34 -7.17
C LEU A 196 15.79 -5.28 -8.09
N ASP A 197 14.46 -5.17 -8.16
CA ASP A 197 13.78 -4.16 -8.98
C ASP A 197 14.03 -2.74 -8.45
N SER A 198 14.05 -2.55 -7.13
CA SER A 198 14.44 -1.28 -6.50
C SER A 198 15.88 -0.87 -6.83
N LEU A 199 16.82 -1.81 -6.83
CA LEU A 199 18.22 -1.54 -7.20
C LEU A 199 18.39 -1.20 -8.68
N LYS A 200 17.65 -1.88 -9.57
CA LYS A 200 17.63 -1.53 -11.00
C LYS A 200 17.14 -0.10 -11.22
N GLU A 201 16.06 0.28 -10.53
CA GLU A 201 15.51 1.63 -10.60
C GLU A 201 16.48 2.68 -10.07
N ALA A 202 17.26 2.35 -9.03
CA ALA A 202 18.35 3.18 -8.54
C ALA A 202 19.58 3.21 -9.46
N HIS A 203 19.53 2.57 -10.64
CA HIS A 203 20.64 2.40 -11.58
C HIS A 203 21.87 1.66 -11.02
N ILE A 204 21.67 0.82 -10.00
CA ILE A 204 22.72 0.03 -9.37
C ILE A 204 22.72 -1.38 -9.97
N LEU A 205 23.86 -1.80 -10.54
CA LEU A 205 24.10 -3.17 -11.03
C LEU A 205 23.08 -3.70 -12.07
N THR A 206 22.43 -2.81 -12.82
CA THR A 206 21.36 -3.12 -13.78
C THR A 206 21.70 -4.27 -14.74
N HIS A 207 22.87 -4.22 -15.38
CA HIS A 207 23.31 -5.26 -16.32
C HIS A 207 23.54 -6.64 -15.65
N ALA A 208 24.13 -6.66 -14.46
CA ALA A 208 24.38 -7.89 -13.72
C ALA A 208 23.07 -8.53 -13.24
N ILE A 209 22.12 -7.70 -12.78
CA ILE A 209 20.81 -8.14 -12.31
C ILE A 209 19.99 -8.71 -13.48
N ASN A 210 19.91 -8.00 -14.61
CA ASN A 210 19.14 -8.46 -15.77
C ASN A 210 19.71 -9.75 -16.37
N ASN A 211 21.04 -9.87 -16.47
CA ASN A 211 21.67 -11.08 -17.03
C ASN A 211 21.53 -12.30 -16.09
N THR A 212 21.53 -12.08 -14.78
CA THR A 212 21.47 -13.18 -13.79
C THR A 212 20.04 -13.61 -13.47
N PHE A 213 19.09 -12.67 -13.45
CA PHE A 213 17.71 -12.90 -13.02
C PHE A 213 16.67 -12.79 -14.14
N GLY A 214 17.09 -12.58 -15.39
CA GLY A 214 16.22 -12.54 -16.56
C GLY A 214 15.46 -13.85 -16.84
N PHE A 215 15.83 -14.96 -16.18
CA PHE A 215 15.08 -16.21 -16.25
C PHE A 215 13.75 -16.17 -15.48
N ILE A 216 13.57 -15.19 -14.57
CA ILE A 216 12.35 -15.06 -13.78
C ILE A 216 11.23 -14.51 -14.68
N PRO A 217 10.10 -15.23 -14.83
CA PRO A 217 9.01 -14.75 -15.67
C PRO A 217 8.46 -13.42 -15.15
N LEU A 218 8.21 -12.48 -16.07
CA LEU A 218 7.71 -11.11 -15.80
C LEU A 218 8.71 -10.15 -15.10
N PHE A 219 9.97 -10.55 -14.94
CA PHE A 219 11.00 -9.71 -14.31
C PHE A 219 11.39 -8.50 -15.17
N GLU A 220 11.30 -8.61 -16.51
CA GLU A 220 11.58 -7.50 -17.43
C GLU A 220 10.54 -6.37 -17.34
N HIS A 221 9.32 -6.69 -16.91
CA HIS A 221 8.23 -5.71 -16.73
C HIS A 221 8.14 -5.19 -15.28
N GLY A 222 9.08 -5.55 -14.41
CA GLY A 222 9.07 -5.15 -12.99
C GLY A 222 7.98 -5.83 -12.14
N VAL A 223 7.43 -6.95 -12.62
CA VAL A 223 6.33 -7.69 -11.97
C VAL A 223 6.75 -9.12 -11.54
N GLY A 224 8.05 -9.40 -11.54
CA GLY A 224 8.60 -10.71 -11.17
C GLY A 224 8.29 -11.11 -9.72
N TRP A 225 7.96 -10.16 -8.85
CA TRP A 225 7.59 -10.43 -7.46
C TRP A 225 6.30 -11.25 -7.33
N ILE A 226 5.39 -11.21 -8.32
CA ILE A 226 4.18 -12.05 -8.31
C ILE A 226 4.59 -13.52 -8.47
N THR A 227 5.49 -13.81 -9.40
CA THR A 227 5.90 -15.18 -9.70
C THR A 227 6.70 -15.76 -8.54
N THR A 228 7.66 -15.01 -7.99
CA THR A 228 8.42 -15.46 -6.81
C THR A 228 7.58 -15.49 -5.54
N GLY A 229 6.60 -14.61 -5.39
CA GLY A 229 5.64 -14.65 -4.29
C GLY A 229 4.77 -15.91 -4.34
N LEU A 230 4.27 -16.29 -5.51
CA LEU A 230 3.51 -17.54 -5.70
C LEU A 230 4.36 -18.77 -5.41
N VAL A 231 5.62 -18.79 -5.87
CA VAL A 231 6.56 -19.88 -5.56
C VAL A 231 6.84 -19.95 -4.05
N GLY A 232 7.10 -18.80 -3.42
CA GLY A 232 7.28 -18.70 -1.97
C GLY A 232 6.08 -19.22 -1.19
N PHE A 233 4.87 -18.86 -1.60
CA PHE A 233 3.62 -19.35 -1.02
C PHE A 233 3.50 -20.88 -1.11
N LEU A 234 3.79 -21.48 -2.27
CA LEU A 234 3.76 -22.94 -2.44
C LEU A 234 4.81 -23.64 -1.56
N ILE A 235 6.03 -23.11 -1.49
CA ILE A 235 7.09 -23.63 -0.62
C ILE A 235 6.65 -23.56 0.85
N GLY A 236 6.07 -22.44 1.27
CA GLY A 236 5.52 -22.25 2.61
C GLY A 236 4.48 -23.30 2.96
N LEU A 237 3.55 -23.62 2.05
CA LEU A 237 2.55 -24.66 2.25
C LEU A 237 3.17 -26.06 2.40
N ILE A 238 4.20 -26.37 1.62
CA ILE A 238 4.91 -27.65 1.71
C ILE A 238 5.61 -27.75 3.07
N VAL A 239 6.36 -26.71 3.46
CA VAL A 239 7.08 -26.66 4.75
C VAL A 239 6.12 -26.76 5.92
N ALA A 240 4.98 -26.06 5.89
CA ALA A 240 3.95 -26.15 6.92
C ALA A 240 3.41 -27.57 7.10
N LYS A 241 3.15 -28.27 5.98
CA LYS A 241 2.70 -29.67 6.00
C LYS A 241 3.76 -30.62 6.53
N THR A 242 5.02 -30.42 6.15
CA THR A 242 6.15 -31.28 6.58
C THR A 242 6.49 -31.08 8.05
N LYS A 243 6.47 -29.83 8.54
CA LYS A 243 6.78 -29.52 9.95
C LYS A 243 5.60 -29.73 10.91
N LYS A 244 4.40 -30.05 10.40
CA LYS A 244 3.15 -30.09 11.18
C LYS A 244 3.05 -28.88 12.11
N GLU A 245 3.24 -27.68 11.56
CA GLU A 245 3.17 -26.46 12.36
C GLU A 245 1.82 -26.44 13.09
N PRO A 246 1.79 -26.15 14.41
CA PRO A 246 0.54 -26.00 15.12
C PRO A 246 -0.24 -24.86 14.44
N SER A 247 -1.46 -25.15 14.04
CA SER A 247 -2.35 -24.17 13.43
C SER A 247 -2.74 -23.14 14.49
N GLU A 248 -1.99 -22.05 14.62
CA GLU A 248 -2.54 -20.83 15.19
C GLU A 248 -3.49 -20.27 14.13
N PHE A 249 -4.76 -20.71 14.21
CA PHE A 249 -5.82 -20.07 13.46
C PHE A 249 -5.87 -18.63 13.92
N ILE A 250 -5.25 -17.73 13.17
CA ILE A 250 -5.45 -16.30 13.31
C ILE A 250 -6.79 -16.01 12.62
N ASP A 251 -7.87 -15.87 13.38
CA ASP A 251 -9.14 -15.42 12.82
C ASP A 251 -8.94 -14.06 12.11
N ILE A 252 -9.83 -13.67 11.20
CA ILE A 252 -9.80 -12.37 10.49
C ILE A 252 -9.71 -11.18 11.48
N ALA A 253 -10.06 -11.43 12.75
CA ALA A 253 -9.91 -10.53 13.90
C ALA A 253 -8.54 -10.58 14.63
N GLY A 254 -7.53 -11.29 14.13
CA GLY A 254 -6.20 -11.42 14.76
C GLY A 254 -6.16 -12.33 15.99
N GLN A 255 -7.16 -13.21 16.19
CA GLN A 255 -7.21 -14.11 17.36
C GLN A 255 -6.54 -15.43 17.03
N ALA A 256 -5.55 -15.87 17.81
CA ALA A 256 -5.20 -17.29 17.86
C ALA A 256 -6.35 -18.05 18.54
N ILE A 257 -7.10 -18.84 17.77
CA ILE A 257 -8.09 -19.75 18.33
C ILE A 257 -7.35 -21.02 18.73
N ASP A 258 -7.10 -21.17 20.03
CA ASP A 258 -6.71 -22.47 20.59
C ASP A 258 -7.81 -23.47 20.24
N LYS A 259 -7.44 -24.58 19.61
CA LYS A 259 -8.33 -25.74 19.49
C LYS A 259 -8.68 -26.16 20.92
N ILE A 260 -9.92 -25.89 21.32
CA ILE A 260 -10.54 -26.67 22.39
C ILE A 260 -10.70 -28.08 21.82
N SER A 261 -9.75 -28.96 22.16
CA SER A 261 -10.00 -30.39 22.32
C SER A 261 -9.50 -30.82 23.68
#